data_AF-A0A6S6TU78-F1
#
_entry.id   AF-A0A6S6TU78-F1
#
_cell.length_a   1.000
_cell.length_b   1.000
_cell.length_c   1.000
_cell.angle_alpha   90.00
_cell.angle_beta   90.00
_cell.angle_gamma   90.00
#
_symmetry.space_group_name_H-M   'P 1'
#
loop_
_entity.id
_entity.type
_entity.pdbx_description
1 polymer ?
#
loop_
_entity_poly.entity_id
_entity_poly.type
_entity_poly.pdbx_seq_one_letter_code
_entity_poly.pdbx_strand_id
1 'polypeptide(L)'
;MRLTLNKSEFTTLQKLIHESNKHSKECLNTFNDEEMVLLKTISERISHDIAKPVSNKKKNATKEATQKRIQAAKNKISNAVNMMRFENKKITISSIALEAGVSYNTVKKYKDSINEI
;
A
#
# COMPACT_ATOMS: atom_id res chain seq x y z
N MET A 1 5.19 8.93 9.36
CA MET A 1 4.38 9.80 8.49
C MET A 1 4.77 9.55 7.03
N ARG A 2 3.83 9.38 6.09
CA ARG A 2 4.13 9.11 4.67
C ARG A 2 3.88 10.36 3.84
N LEU A 3 4.90 10.87 3.16
CA LEU A 3 4.79 11.99 2.22
C LEU A 3 4.50 11.45 0.82
N THR A 4 3.55 12.10 0.12
CA THR A 4 3.18 11.76 -1.25
C THR A 4 3.58 12.94 -2.13
N LEU A 5 4.46 12.70 -3.10
CA LEU A 5 5.00 13.75 -3.97
C LEU A 5 4.65 13.43 -5.42
N ASN A 6 4.35 14.46 -6.21
CA ASN A 6 4.22 14.34 -7.65
C ASN A 6 5.61 14.30 -8.34
N LYS A 7 5.64 14.04 -9.66
CA LYS A 7 6.90 13.79 -10.37
C LYS A 7 7.83 15.01 -10.37
N SER A 8 7.31 16.22 -10.53
CA SER A 8 8.13 17.44 -10.52
C SER A 8 8.64 17.77 -9.13
N GLU A 9 7.81 17.63 -8.09
CA GLU A 9 8.21 17.79 -6.69
C GLU A 9 9.32 16.82 -6.30
N PHE A 10 9.21 15.56 -6.74
CA PHE A 10 10.25 14.56 -6.49
C PHE A 10 11.57 14.94 -7.17
N THR A 11 11.55 15.39 -8.42
CA THR A 11 12.76 15.82 -9.13
C THR A 11 13.39 17.06 -8.50
N THR A 12 12.59 18.03 -8.06
CA THR A 12 13.08 19.22 -7.37
C THR A 12 13.71 18.85 -6.02
N LEU A 13 13.07 17.97 -5.25
CA LEU A 13 13.60 17.47 -3.99
C LEU A 13 14.94 16.73 -4.20
N GLN A 14 15.05 15.92 -5.25
CA GLN A 14 16.30 15.25 -5.60
C GLN A 14 17.43 16.24 -5.90
N LYS A 15 17.15 17.32 -6.63
CA LYS A 15 18.14 18.39 -6.90
C LYS A 15 18.56 19.11 -5.64
N LEU A 16 17.61 19.49 -4.79
CA LEU A 16 17.88 20.19 -3.53
C LEU A 16 18.71 19.34 -2.56
N ILE A 17 18.42 18.03 -2.45
CA ILE A 17 19.23 17.10 -1.65
C ILE A 17 20.65 16.98 -2.22
N HIS A 18 20.79 16.96 -3.54
CA HIS A 18 22.11 16.90 -4.18
C HIS A 18 22.93 18.17 -3.93
N GLU A 19 22.30 19.35 -4.00
CA GLU A 19 22.92 20.65 -3.74
C GLU A 19 23.25 20.84 -2.25
N SER A 20 22.38 20.43 -1.33
CA SER A 20 22.67 20.45 0.11
C SER A 20 23.84 19.53 0.47
N ASN A 21 23.93 18.37 -0.19
CA ASN A 21 25.07 17.46 -0.04
C ASN A 21 26.36 18.02 -0.65
N LYS A 22 26.27 18.91 -1.64
CA LYS A 22 27.43 19.60 -2.24
C LYS A 22 28.01 20.66 -1.28
N HIS A 23 27.16 21.39 -0.56
CA HIS A 23 27.58 22.31 0.52
C HIS A 23 28.06 21.60 1.80
N SER A 24 27.77 20.30 1.95
CA SER A 24 28.24 19.48 3.08
C SER A 24 29.78 19.48 3.24
N LYS A 25 30.55 19.64 2.15
CA LYS A 25 32.03 19.65 2.22
C LYS A 25 32.60 20.77 3.09
N GLU A 26 31.90 21.88 3.25
CA GLU A 26 32.28 22.99 4.13
C GLU A 26 31.77 22.77 5.57
N CYS A 27 30.61 22.12 5.75
CA CYS A 27 30.02 21.79 7.06
C CYS A 27 30.63 20.55 7.74
N LEU A 28 31.34 19.68 7.01
CA LEU A 28 31.99 18.48 7.56
C LEU A 28 33.14 18.81 8.55
N ASN A 29 33.68 20.03 8.50
CA ASN A 29 34.73 20.50 9.40
C ASN A 29 34.21 20.90 10.80
N THR A 30 32.90 20.81 11.04
CA THR A 30 32.24 21.20 12.30
C THR A 30 31.84 20.03 13.18
N PHE A 31 31.95 18.78 12.68
CA PHE A 31 31.55 17.59 13.41
C PHE A 31 32.76 16.99 14.14
N ASN A 32 32.55 16.60 15.39
CA ASN A 32 33.55 15.85 16.12
C ASN A 32 33.63 14.38 15.61
N ASP A 33 34.65 13.65 16.04
CA ASP A 33 34.89 12.28 15.58
C ASP A 33 33.72 11.32 15.87
N GLU A 34 33.00 11.53 16.98
CA GLU A 34 31.85 10.72 17.36
C GLU A 34 30.65 10.95 16.44
N GLU A 35 30.37 12.20 16.11
CA GLU A 35 29.31 12.61 15.18
C GLU A 35 29.60 12.06 13.77
N MET A 36 30.87 12.04 13.37
CA MET A 36 31.28 11.48 12.08
C MET A 36 31.04 9.97 12.00
N VAL A 37 31.35 9.24 13.09
CA VAL A 37 31.07 7.80 13.20
C VAL A 37 29.57 7.52 13.18
N LEU A 38 28.77 8.34 13.87
CA LEU A 38 27.32 8.21 13.89
C LEU A 38 26.71 8.46 12.50
N LEU A 39 27.15 9.51 11.80
CA LEU A 39 26.70 9.83 10.44
C LEU A 39 27.01 8.70 9.46
N LYS A 40 28.22 8.12 9.55
CA LYS A 40 28.60 6.96 8.74
C LYS A 40 27.70 5.76 9.01
N THR A 41 27.45 5.45 10.28
CA THR A 41 26.59 4.34 10.70
C THR A 41 25.15 4.51 10.22
N ILE A 42 24.61 5.73 10.29
CA ILE A 42 23.26 6.05 9.80
C ILE A 42 23.20 5.90 8.28
N SER A 43 24.20 6.42 7.55
CA SER A 43 24.29 6.30 6.09
C SER A 43 24.33 4.85 5.63
N GLU A 44 25.10 4.00 6.32
CA GLU A 44 25.20 2.56 6.04
C GLU A 44 23.86 1.84 6.30
N ARG A 45 23.16 2.17 7.40
CA ARG A 45 21.83 1.60 7.70
C ARG A 45 20.77 2.02 6.69
N ILE A 46 20.71 3.31 6.36
CA ILE A 46 19.79 3.84 5.34
C ILE A 46 20.05 3.16 4.00
N SER A 47 21.31 3.02 3.61
CA SER A 47 21.69 2.31 2.38
C SER A 47 21.25 0.85 2.42
N HIS A 48 21.45 0.15 3.55
CA HIS A 48 21.02 -1.24 3.71
C HIS A 48 19.50 -1.43 3.72
N ASP A 49 18.74 -0.51 4.31
CA ASP A 49 17.28 -0.61 4.44
C ASP A 49 16.57 -0.18 3.16
N ILE A 50 17.07 0.85 2.46
CA ILE A 50 16.58 1.24 1.13
C ILE A 50 16.91 0.14 0.10
N ALA A 51 18.09 -0.48 0.20
CA ALA A 51 18.57 -1.48 -0.75
C ALA A 51 18.11 -2.92 -0.46
N LYS A 52 17.35 -3.19 0.61
CA LYS A 52 16.78 -4.53 0.84
C LYS A 52 15.47 -4.68 0.07
N PRO A 53 15.48 -5.25 -1.17
CA PRO A 53 14.23 -5.57 -1.84
C PRO A 53 13.44 -6.53 -0.94
N VAL A 54 12.15 -6.27 -0.78
CA VAL A 54 11.25 -7.22 -0.14
C VAL A 54 11.43 -8.57 -0.81
N SER A 55 11.86 -9.58 -0.02
CA SER A 55 12.12 -10.93 -0.53
C SER A 55 10.93 -11.43 -1.35
N ASN A 56 11.20 -12.15 -2.43
CA ASN A 56 10.16 -12.75 -3.27
C ASN A 56 9.20 -13.61 -2.45
N LYS A 57 9.68 -14.28 -1.38
CA LYS A 57 8.82 -15.02 -0.44
C LYS A 57 7.77 -14.12 0.23
N LYS A 58 8.19 -12.96 0.75
CA LYS A 58 7.30 -11.97 1.38
C LYS A 58 6.33 -11.36 0.38
N LYS A 59 6.80 -11.05 -0.85
CA LYS A 59 5.94 -10.55 -1.93
C LYS A 59 4.87 -11.58 -2.31
N ASN A 60 5.25 -12.85 -2.47
CA ASN A 60 4.32 -13.93 -2.84
C ASN A 60 3.30 -14.17 -1.73
N ALA A 61 3.73 -14.25 -0.47
CA ALA A 61 2.81 -14.38 0.67
C ALA A 61 1.79 -13.24 0.73
N THR A 62 2.23 -12.00 0.46
CA THR A 62 1.33 -10.83 0.41
C THR A 62 0.33 -10.93 -0.74
N LYS A 63 0.77 -11.36 -1.92
CA LYS A 63 -0.10 -11.60 -3.07
C LYS A 63 -1.15 -12.66 -2.75
N GLU A 64 -0.74 -13.81 -2.20
CA GLU A 64 -1.65 -14.90 -1.83
C GLU A 64 -2.68 -14.47 -0.77
N ALA A 65 -2.25 -13.78 0.28
CA ALA A 65 -3.16 -13.25 1.29
C ALA A 65 -4.17 -12.26 0.69
N THR A 66 -3.71 -11.41 -0.23
CA THR A 66 -4.58 -10.46 -0.94
C THR A 66 -5.60 -11.19 -1.82
N GLN A 67 -5.18 -12.20 -2.59
CA GLN A 67 -6.07 -13.01 -3.42
C GLN A 67 -7.10 -13.76 -2.57
N LYS A 68 -6.69 -14.37 -1.46
CA LYS A 68 -7.61 -15.03 -0.51
C LYS A 68 -8.67 -14.06 0.03
N ARG A 69 -8.29 -12.83 0.39
CA ARG A 69 -9.22 -11.79 0.84
C ARG A 69 -10.20 -11.37 -0.26
N ILE A 70 -9.73 -11.23 -1.50
CA ILE A 70 -10.56 -10.91 -2.66
C ILE A 70 -11.58 -12.04 -2.88
N GLN A 71 -11.11 -13.29 -2.90
CA GLN A 71 -11.99 -14.44 -3.12
C GLN A 71 -13.03 -14.60 -2.01
N ALA A 72 -12.64 -14.41 -0.75
CA ALA A 72 -13.56 -14.46 0.38
C ALA A 72 -14.68 -13.40 0.25
N ALA A 73 -14.35 -12.18 -0.17
CA ALA A 73 -15.33 -11.14 -0.42
C ALA A 73 -16.29 -11.50 -1.57
N LYS A 74 -15.76 -12.00 -2.69
CA LYS A 74 -16.56 -12.47 -3.83
C LYS A 74 -17.51 -13.60 -3.44
N ASN A 75 -17.03 -14.59 -2.68
CA ASN A 75 -17.84 -15.71 -2.20
C ASN A 75 -18.99 -15.24 -1.30
N LYS A 76 -18.71 -14.35 -0.33
CA LYS A 76 -19.76 -13.77 0.53
C LYS A 76 -20.85 -13.07 -0.28
N ILE A 77 -20.42 -12.26 -1.25
CA ILE A 77 -21.35 -11.52 -2.11
C ILE A 77 -22.17 -12.48 -2.98
N SER A 78 -21.55 -13.47 -3.61
CA SER A 78 -22.25 -14.47 -4.43
C SER A 78 -23.25 -15.27 -3.61
N ASN A 79 -22.88 -15.68 -2.39
CA ASN A 79 -23.76 -16.43 -1.50
C ASN A 79 -24.97 -15.57 -1.09
N ALA A 80 -24.75 -14.31 -0.74
CA ALA A 80 -25.83 -13.38 -0.42
C ALA A 80 -26.78 -13.18 -1.59
N VAL A 81 -26.27 -12.97 -2.80
CA VAL A 81 -27.10 -12.84 -4.01
C VAL A 81 -27.94 -14.10 -4.24
N ASN A 82 -27.34 -15.29 -4.10
CA ASN A 82 -28.06 -16.56 -4.26
C ASN A 82 -29.17 -16.75 -3.21
N MET A 83 -28.88 -16.43 -1.94
CA MET A 83 -29.88 -16.48 -0.87
C MET A 83 -31.02 -15.50 -1.13
N MET A 84 -30.70 -14.27 -1.52
CA MET A 84 -31.72 -13.26 -1.84
C MET A 84 -32.58 -13.65 -3.05
N ARG A 85 -31.99 -14.27 -4.07
CA ARG A 85 -32.74 -14.83 -5.22
C ARG A 85 -33.68 -15.93 -4.76
N PHE A 86 -33.20 -16.85 -3.92
CA PHE A 86 -34.01 -17.93 -3.36
C PHE A 86 -35.20 -17.40 -2.56
N GLU A 87 -35.00 -16.32 -1.81
CA GLU A 87 -36.03 -15.66 -1.00
C GLU A 87 -36.89 -14.65 -1.77
N ASN A 88 -36.70 -14.51 -3.10
CA ASN A 88 -37.34 -13.48 -3.94
C ASN A 88 -37.20 -12.04 -3.40
N LYS A 89 -36.09 -11.75 -2.70
CA LYS A 89 -35.79 -10.42 -2.18
C LYS A 89 -35.26 -9.50 -3.28
N LYS A 90 -35.53 -8.20 -3.14
CA LYS A 90 -34.97 -7.18 -4.05
C LYS A 90 -33.44 -7.14 -3.96
N ILE A 91 -32.80 -7.40 -5.09
CA ILE A 91 -31.33 -7.40 -5.21
C ILE A 91 -30.86 -5.98 -5.54
N THR A 92 -30.18 -5.36 -4.60
CA THR A 92 -29.54 -4.04 -4.76
C THR A 92 -28.18 -4.08 -4.08
N ILE A 93 -27.26 -3.20 -4.47
CA ILE A 93 -25.92 -3.14 -3.84
C ILE A 93 -26.03 -3.00 -2.32
N SER A 94 -26.98 -2.18 -1.84
CA SER A 94 -27.20 -1.96 -0.42
C SER A 94 -27.76 -3.19 0.29
N SER A 95 -28.74 -3.87 -0.29
CA SER A 95 -29.32 -5.08 0.31
C SER A 95 -28.34 -6.26 0.31
N ILE A 96 -27.55 -6.41 -0.75
CA ILE A 96 -26.45 -7.39 -0.80
C ILE A 96 -25.41 -7.09 0.28
N ALA A 97 -25.04 -5.82 0.48
CA ALA A 97 -24.04 -5.44 1.48
C ALA A 97 -24.48 -5.85 2.91
N LEU A 98 -25.76 -5.65 3.23
CA LEU A 98 -26.36 -6.07 4.49
C LEU A 98 -26.35 -7.59 4.62
N GLU A 99 -26.86 -8.31 3.62
CA GLU A 99 -26.96 -9.78 3.65
C GLU A 99 -25.59 -10.47 3.67
N ALA A 100 -24.61 -9.97 2.90
CA ALA A 100 -23.25 -10.52 2.86
C ALA A 100 -22.37 -10.12 4.05
N GLY A 101 -22.81 -9.16 4.88
CA GLY A 101 -22.02 -8.61 5.98
C GLY A 101 -20.72 -7.93 5.50
N VAL A 102 -20.79 -7.17 4.40
CA VAL A 102 -19.64 -6.44 3.82
C VAL A 102 -20.01 -4.98 3.57
N SER A 103 -19.01 -4.11 3.41
CA SER A 103 -19.29 -2.70 3.12
C SER A 103 -19.88 -2.51 1.72
N TYR A 104 -20.72 -1.49 1.56
CA TYR A 104 -21.29 -1.07 0.28
C TYR A 104 -20.21 -0.93 -0.82
N ASN A 105 -19.08 -0.29 -0.49
CA ASN A 105 -17.97 -0.11 -1.42
C ASN A 105 -17.35 -1.43 -1.88
N THR A 106 -17.34 -2.46 -1.03
CA THR A 106 -16.84 -3.79 -1.39
C THR A 106 -17.74 -4.44 -2.42
N VAL A 107 -19.06 -4.37 -2.23
CA VAL A 107 -20.03 -4.87 -3.22
C VAL A 107 -19.92 -4.07 -4.51
N LYS A 108 -19.90 -2.73 -4.44
CA LYS A 108 -19.76 -1.85 -5.60
C LYS A 108 -18.49 -2.14 -6.41
N LYS A 109 -17.38 -2.45 -5.73
CA LYS A 109 -16.10 -2.80 -6.37
C LYS A 109 -16.17 -4.10 -7.16
N TYR A 110 -16.97 -5.07 -6.71
CA TYR A 110 -17.07 -6.40 -7.34
C TYR A 110 -18.41 -6.65 -8.04
N LYS A 111 -19.20 -5.59 -8.27
CA LYS A 111 -20.53 -5.69 -8.88
C LYS A 111 -20.50 -6.38 -10.25
N ASP A 112 -19.47 -6.11 -11.05
CA ASP A 112 -19.35 -6.66 -12.41
C ASP A 112 -18.93 -8.14 -12.40
N SER A 113 -18.41 -8.63 -11.28
CA SER A 113 -18.10 -10.06 -11.09
C SER A 113 -19.32 -10.88 -10.66
N ILE A 114 -20.45 -10.22 -10.42
CA ILE A 114 -21.72 -10.85 -10.07
C ILE A 114 -22.51 -10.85 -11.37
N ASN A 115 -22.63 -12.02 -12.00
CA ASN A 115 -23.54 -12.17 -13.14
C ASN A 115 -24.96 -11.83 -12.64
N GLU A 116 -25.46 -10.68 -13.08
CA GLU A 116 -26.81 -10.15 -12.86
C GLU A 116 -27.07 -9.57 -11.44
N ILE A 117 -26.73 -8.30 -11.28
CA ILE A 117 -27.51 -7.36 -10.44
C ILE A 117 -28.30 -6.45 -11.39
#